data_AF-A0A819A0N5-F1
#
_entry.id   AF-A0A819A0N5-F1
#
_cell.length_a   1.000
_cell.length_b   1.000
_cell.length_c   1.000
_cell.angle_alpha   90.00
_cell.angle_beta   90.00
_cell.angle_gamma   90.00
#
_symmetry.space_group_name_H-M   'P 1'
#
loop_
_entity.id
_entity.type
_entity.pdbx_description
1 polymer ?
#
loop_
_entity_poly.entity_id
_entity_poly.type
_entity_poly.pdbx_seq_one_letter_code
_entity_poly.pdbx_strand_id
1 'polypeptide(L)'
;YRLAPEHPFSAGLDDCIKATHYVLDRNNAEKLNIDSKRIAIAGNSADGNLAAFVAMQFAKDANSNNIPCVQVLIYSTVRFFDLMIPSYVTPALHIFHSERAVQVLELYINKSINGDALVNKHSSIEQKKQYRRFVDWSLIPNKYRKVYKEQIIDNMDGNPQLIENAKQLLYRDISPLLVDNEDLAKLPSTYILTVDRDRLRDEGFLSLTFLEGLFELDIAHEILDGIVHYLKNSP
;
A
#
# COMPACT_ATOMS: atom_id res chain seq x y z
N TYR A 1 3.99 8.38 15.35
CA TYR A 1 3.42 9.51 14.59
C TYR A 1 2.02 9.79 15.12
N ARG A 2 1.43 10.95 14.83
CA ARG A 2 0.06 11.30 15.23
C ARG A 2 -0.98 10.39 14.57
N LEU A 3 -1.95 9.92 15.36
CA LEU A 3 -2.95 8.93 14.92
C LEU A 3 -4.28 9.57 14.52
N ALA A 4 -4.96 8.94 13.57
CA ALA A 4 -6.37 9.19 13.28
C ALA A 4 -7.25 8.45 14.31
N PRO A 5 -8.45 8.98 14.64
CA PRO A 5 -9.10 10.14 14.04
C PRO A 5 -8.72 11.49 14.65
N GLU A 6 -7.96 11.53 15.75
CA GLU A 6 -7.58 12.78 16.44
C GLU A 6 -6.76 13.70 15.52
N HIS A 7 -5.94 13.09 14.65
CA HIS A 7 -5.14 13.73 13.64
C HIS A 7 -5.24 12.96 12.32
N PRO A 8 -6.27 13.22 11.49
CA PRO A 8 -6.44 12.51 10.23
C PRO A 8 -5.31 12.82 9.26
N PHE A 9 -5.30 12.13 8.12
CA PHE A 9 -4.42 12.38 7.00
C PHE A 9 -4.32 13.88 6.69
N SER A 10 -3.13 14.46 6.52
CA SER A 10 -1.80 13.83 6.40
C SER A 10 -0.95 13.81 7.68
N ALA A 11 -1.51 14.09 8.86
CA ALA A 11 -0.71 14.40 10.05
C ALA A 11 0.32 13.32 10.44
N GLY A 12 -0.08 12.04 10.42
CA GLY A 12 0.83 10.93 10.70
C GLY A 12 1.92 10.73 9.64
N LEU A 13 1.60 11.01 8.38
CA LEU A 13 2.53 10.94 7.25
C LEU A 13 3.59 12.04 7.36
N ASP A 14 3.17 13.27 7.68
CA ASP A 14 4.08 14.40 7.91
C ASP A 14 5.10 14.10 9.01
N ASP A 15 4.66 13.42 10.09
CA ASP A 15 5.55 13.03 11.18
C ASP A 15 6.56 11.97 10.73
N CYS A 16 6.15 11.01 9.90
CA CYS A 16 7.05 10.00 9.35
C CYS A 16 8.10 10.61 8.40
N ILE A 17 7.70 11.57 7.57
CA ILE A 17 8.64 12.33 6.72
C ILE A 17 9.64 13.10 7.58
N LYS A 18 9.16 13.84 8.60
CA LYS A 18 10.03 14.62 9.49
C LYS A 18 11.01 13.73 10.25
N ALA A 19 10.54 12.60 10.79
CA ALA A 19 11.38 11.63 11.48
C ALA A 19 12.46 11.05 10.54
N THR A 20 12.07 10.69 9.32
CA THR A 20 12.99 10.12 8.32
C THR A 20 14.03 11.16 7.88
N HIS A 21 13.62 12.41 7.64
CA HIS A 21 14.54 13.50 7.36
C HIS A 21 15.53 13.72 8.51
N TYR A 22 15.06 13.67 9.76
CA TYR A 22 15.91 13.84 10.93
C TYR A 22 16.99 12.76 11.00
N VAL A 23 16.62 11.49 10.80
CA VAL A 23 17.55 10.36 10.88
C VAL A 23 18.53 10.32 9.69
N LEU A 24 18.07 10.73 8.50
CA LEU A 24 18.90 10.78 7.29
C LEU A 24 19.85 11.99 7.24
N ASP A 25 19.57 13.05 8.00
CA ASP A 25 20.48 14.18 8.14
C ASP A 25 21.81 13.74 8.78
N ARG A 26 22.93 14.08 8.15
CA ARG A 26 24.26 13.60 8.56
C ARG A 26 24.65 14.03 9.97
N ASN A 27 24.33 15.27 10.35
CA ASN A 27 24.71 15.78 11.67
C ASN A 27 23.89 15.09 12.76
N ASN A 28 22.62 14.81 12.50
CA ASN A 28 21.78 14.07 13.43
C ASN A 28 22.15 12.58 13.47
N ALA A 29 22.47 11.96 12.33
CA ALA A 29 22.98 10.59 12.28
C ALA A 29 24.26 10.43 13.11
N GLU A 30 25.19 11.38 13.01
CA GLU A 30 26.41 11.41 13.82
C GLU A 30 26.09 11.52 15.32
N LYS A 31 25.17 12.41 15.71
CA LYS A 31 24.71 12.53 17.12
C LYS A 31 24.05 11.25 17.64
N LEU A 32 23.34 10.52 16.78
CA LEU A 32 22.70 9.24 17.10
C LEU A 32 23.68 8.06 17.03
N ASN A 33 24.93 8.28 16.61
CA ASN A 33 25.93 7.24 16.37
C ASN A 33 25.44 6.15 15.38
N ILE A 34 24.75 6.57 14.32
CA ILE A 34 24.27 5.71 13.24
C ILE A 34 24.97 6.05 11.92
N ASP A 35 25.11 5.04 11.06
CA ASP A 35 25.63 5.22 9.71
C ASP A 35 24.52 5.67 8.77
N SER A 36 24.57 6.91 8.29
CA SER A 36 23.52 7.48 7.44
C SER A 36 23.37 6.78 6.08
N LYS A 37 24.34 5.94 5.69
CA LYS A 37 24.27 5.12 4.46
C LYS A 37 23.61 3.76 4.67
N ARG A 38 23.32 3.37 5.92
CA ARG A 38 22.75 2.06 6.28
C ARG A 38 21.45 2.22 7.07
N ILE A 39 20.59 3.12 6.61
CA ILE A 39 19.27 3.37 7.18
C ILE A 39 18.22 2.66 6.34
N ALA A 40 17.46 1.74 6.96
CA ALA A 40 16.28 1.15 6.35
C ALA A 40 15.01 1.83 6.87
N ILE A 41 13.95 1.82 6.06
CA ILE A 41 12.59 2.18 6.48
C ILE A 41 11.72 0.94 6.46
N ALA A 42 10.88 0.76 7.47
CA ALA A 42 10.06 -0.44 7.61
C ALA A 42 8.69 -0.08 8.16
N GLY A 43 7.69 -0.87 7.76
CA GLY A 43 6.34 -0.74 8.29
C GLY A 43 5.52 -1.99 8.02
N ASN A 44 4.53 -2.23 8.88
CA ASN A 44 3.60 -3.34 8.78
C ASN A 44 2.17 -2.84 8.58
N SER A 45 1.38 -3.51 7.75
CA SER A 45 -0.03 -3.14 7.50
C SER A 45 -0.15 -1.67 7.05
N ALA A 46 -0.88 -0.84 7.81
CA ALA A 46 -0.98 0.60 7.57
C ALA A 46 0.37 1.34 7.68
N ASP A 47 1.27 0.93 8.56
CA ASP A 47 2.61 1.54 8.67
C ASP A 47 3.46 1.25 7.42
N GLY A 48 3.20 0.13 6.76
CA GLY A 48 3.81 -0.22 5.48
C GLY A 48 3.42 0.75 4.37
N ASN A 49 2.20 1.30 4.39
CA ASN A 49 1.78 2.38 3.51
C ASN A 49 2.66 3.62 3.70
N LEU A 50 2.82 4.05 4.96
CA LEU A 50 3.62 5.22 5.33
C LEU A 50 5.08 5.01 4.93
N ALA A 51 5.64 3.83 5.20
CA ALA A 51 7.01 3.47 4.82
C ALA A 51 7.22 3.54 3.30
N ALA A 52 6.30 2.96 2.51
CA ALA A 52 6.37 2.99 1.05
C ALA A 52 6.28 4.42 0.50
N PHE A 53 5.36 5.25 1.02
CA PHE A 53 5.26 6.64 0.60
C PHE A 53 6.52 7.43 0.93
N VAL A 54 7.01 7.32 2.17
CA VAL A 54 8.19 8.05 2.61
C VAL A 54 9.40 7.63 1.78
N ALA A 55 9.62 6.32 1.56
CA ALA A 55 10.68 5.83 0.68
C ALA A 55 10.60 6.47 -0.71
N MET A 56 9.42 6.45 -1.34
CA MET A 56 9.18 7.09 -2.63
C MET A 56 9.43 8.61 -2.60
N GLN A 57 9.00 9.30 -1.54
CA GLN A 57 9.15 10.75 -1.43
C GLN A 57 10.63 11.17 -1.39
N PHE A 58 11.47 10.42 -0.65
CA PHE A 58 12.91 10.68 -0.60
C PHE A 58 13.62 10.24 -1.88
N ALA A 59 13.20 9.13 -2.48
CA ALA A 59 13.70 8.66 -3.77
C ALA A 59 13.49 9.65 -4.94
N LYS A 60 12.43 10.46 -4.87
CA LYS A 60 12.14 11.47 -5.90
C LYS A 60 13.07 12.67 -5.90
N ASP A 61 13.63 13.02 -4.75
CA ASP A 61 14.48 14.18 -4.64
C ASP A 61 15.86 13.86 -5.25
N ALA A 62 16.01 14.19 -6.54
CA ALA A 62 17.23 13.93 -7.31
C ALA A 62 18.47 14.64 -6.73
N ASN A 63 18.29 15.63 -5.84
CA ASN A 63 19.38 16.31 -5.16
C ASN A 63 19.70 15.70 -3.78
N SER A 64 18.88 14.76 -3.31
CA SER A 64 19.08 14.08 -2.03
C SER A 64 19.82 12.76 -2.25
N ASN A 65 21.11 12.74 -1.88
CA ASN A 65 21.85 11.49 -1.68
C ASN A 65 21.47 10.79 -0.36
N ASN A 66 20.43 11.27 0.32
CA ASN A 66 19.99 10.79 1.62
C ASN A 66 18.64 10.10 1.42
N ILE A 67 18.68 8.84 0.97
CA ILE A 67 17.52 7.95 0.85
C ILE A 67 17.70 6.76 1.78
N PRO A 68 16.63 6.16 2.32
CA PRO A 68 16.73 4.85 2.95
C PRO A 68 17.32 3.84 1.96
N CYS A 69 18.26 3.01 2.38
CA CYS A 69 18.90 2.03 1.51
C CYS A 69 18.00 0.82 1.22
N VAL A 70 17.04 0.54 2.11
CA VAL A 70 16.06 -0.55 1.99
C VAL A 70 14.71 -0.08 2.49
N GLN A 71 13.63 -0.49 1.83
CA GLN A 71 12.27 -0.46 2.37
C GLN A 71 11.77 -1.88 2.68
N VAL A 72 11.14 -2.05 3.83
CA VAL A 72 10.61 -3.34 4.32
C VAL A 72 9.10 -3.20 4.50
N LEU A 73 8.34 -3.91 3.67
CA LEU A 73 6.87 -3.82 3.59
C LEU A 73 6.26 -5.13 4.08
N ILE A 74 5.73 -5.12 5.30
CA ILE A 74 5.20 -6.31 5.97
C ILE A 74 3.68 -6.32 5.89
N TYR A 75 3.10 -7.21 5.07
CA TYR A 75 1.66 -7.32 4.77
C TYR A 75 0.98 -5.95 4.59
N SER A 76 1.66 -5.07 3.87
CA SER A 76 1.31 -3.65 3.79
C SER A 76 0.08 -3.41 2.94
N THR A 77 -0.70 -2.40 3.32
CA THR A 77 -1.68 -1.81 2.39
C THR A 77 -1.00 -0.66 1.64
N VAL A 78 -1.09 -0.67 0.32
CA VAL A 78 -0.34 0.24 -0.56
C VAL A 78 -1.20 0.79 -1.69
N ARG A 79 -2.45 0.31 -1.83
CA ARG A 79 -3.42 0.77 -2.82
C ARG A 79 -4.85 0.66 -2.27
N PHE A 80 -5.65 1.71 -2.46
CA PHE A 80 -7.06 1.74 -2.02
C PHE A 80 -8.04 1.91 -3.19
N PHE A 81 -7.72 1.35 -4.36
CA PHE A 81 -8.49 1.55 -5.60
C PHE A 81 -9.50 0.44 -5.91
N ASP A 82 -9.13 -0.82 -5.72
CA ASP A 82 -9.98 -1.98 -6.02
C ASP A 82 -10.16 -2.80 -4.75
N LEU A 83 -11.35 -2.72 -4.17
CA LEU A 83 -11.74 -3.45 -2.97
C LEU A 83 -12.35 -4.83 -3.28
N MET A 84 -12.32 -5.25 -4.54
CA MET A 84 -12.86 -6.51 -5.04
C MET A 84 -11.77 -7.48 -5.50
N ILE A 85 -10.48 -7.20 -5.22
CA ILE A 85 -9.40 -8.18 -5.49
C ILE A 85 -9.67 -9.51 -4.73
N PRO A 86 -9.21 -10.68 -5.24
CA PRO A 86 -9.62 -11.99 -4.71
C PRO A 86 -9.47 -12.16 -3.19
N SER A 87 -8.35 -11.73 -2.63
CA SER A 87 -8.08 -11.73 -1.18
C SER A 87 -9.07 -10.88 -0.41
N TYR A 88 -9.58 -9.76 -0.94
CA TYR A 88 -10.54 -8.86 -0.30
C TYR A 88 -11.95 -9.45 -0.19
N VAL A 89 -12.30 -10.41 -1.04
CA VAL A 89 -13.64 -11.03 -1.07
C VAL A 89 -13.66 -12.49 -0.62
N THR A 90 -12.50 -13.12 -0.47
CA THR A 90 -12.39 -14.52 -0.01
C THR A 90 -13.04 -14.69 1.37
N PRO A 91 -14.03 -15.60 1.54
CA PRO A 91 -14.58 -15.89 2.87
C PRO A 91 -13.53 -16.48 3.82
N ALA A 92 -13.70 -16.32 5.13
CA ALA A 92 -12.86 -16.92 6.20
C ALA A 92 -11.45 -16.31 6.45
N LEU A 93 -11.20 -15.07 6.02
CA LEU A 93 -10.04 -14.30 6.50
C LEU A 93 -10.47 -13.47 7.73
N HIS A 94 -10.24 -14.04 8.92
CA HIS A 94 -10.99 -13.71 10.14
C HIS A 94 -10.55 -12.45 10.94
N ILE A 95 -9.38 -11.86 10.69
CA ILE A 95 -8.88 -10.78 11.56
C ILE A 95 -9.14 -9.37 10.99
N PHE A 96 -9.35 -9.26 9.67
CA PHE A 96 -9.54 -7.98 9.00
C PHE A 96 -10.66 -8.11 7.96
N HIS A 97 -11.88 -7.66 8.30
CA HIS A 97 -13.01 -7.66 7.37
C HIS A 97 -12.96 -6.42 6.47
N SER A 98 -13.47 -6.51 5.24
CA SER A 98 -13.41 -5.42 4.26
C SER A 98 -14.19 -4.19 4.73
N GLU A 99 -15.28 -4.39 5.46
CA GLU A 99 -16.03 -3.33 6.15
C GLU A 99 -15.16 -2.61 7.18
N ARG A 100 -14.33 -3.37 7.93
CA ARG A 100 -13.43 -2.79 8.92
C ARG A 100 -12.29 -2.02 8.24
N ALA A 101 -11.78 -2.52 7.12
CA ALA A 101 -10.79 -1.81 6.31
C ALA A 101 -11.33 -0.46 5.84
N VAL A 102 -12.57 -0.42 5.32
CA VAL A 102 -13.24 0.81 4.90
C VAL A 102 -13.45 1.76 6.09
N GLN A 103 -13.90 1.27 7.26
CA GLN A 103 -14.04 2.11 8.45
C GLN A 103 -12.70 2.74 8.90
N VAL A 104 -11.61 1.96 8.90
CA VAL A 104 -10.28 2.47 9.25
C VAL A 104 -9.86 3.54 8.24
N LEU A 105 -10.12 3.31 6.96
CA LEU A 105 -9.83 4.27 5.90
C LEU A 105 -10.68 5.55 6.03
N GLU A 106 -11.97 5.45 6.39
CA GLU A 106 -12.85 6.60 6.67
C GLU A 106 -12.30 7.48 7.79
N LEU A 107 -11.85 6.85 8.89
CA LEU A 107 -11.23 7.56 10.02
C LEU A 107 -9.92 8.22 9.59
N TYR A 108 -9.11 7.52 8.79
CA TYR A 108 -7.83 8.04 8.31
C TYR A 108 -8.01 9.27 7.42
N ILE A 109 -8.93 9.21 6.47
CA ILE A 109 -9.13 10.28 5.49
C ILE A 109 -10.19 11.32 5.89
N ASN A 110 -10.83 11.12 7.04
CA ASN A 110 -11.92 11.92 7.60
C ASN A 110 -13.06 12.19 6.60
N LYS A 111 -13.44 11.17 5.82
CA LYS A 111 -14.58 11.22 4.89
C LYS A 111 -15.30 9.89 4.85
N SER A 112 -16.63 9.95 4.76
CA SER A 112 -17.46 8.74 4.59
C SER A 112 -17.30 8.16 3.19
N ILE A 113 -16.92 6.90 3.13
CA ILE A 113 -16.81 6.09 1.91
C ILE A 113 -17.49 4.71 2.07
N ASN A 114 -18.27 4.50 3.12
CA ASN A 114 -19.01 3.26 3.35
C ASN A 114 -20.10 2.96 2.30
N GLY A 115 -20.68 1.76 2.42
CA GLY A 115 -21.72 1.27 1.51
C GLY A 115 -21.11 0.69 0.23
N ASP A 116 -21.46 1.27 -0.92
CA ASP A 116 -21.12 0.71 -2.23
C ASP A 116 -19.62 0.79 -2.59
N ALA A 117 -18.74 1.35 -1.74
CA ALA A 117 -17.31 1.31 -1.98
C ALA A 117 -16.76 -0.12 -1.96
N LEU A 118 -17.33 -0.98 -1.11
CA LEU A 118 -16.98 -2.41 -1.03
C LEU A 118 -17.20 -3.16 -2.34
N VAL A 119 -18.00 -2.60 -3.24
CA VAL A 119 -18.25 -3.12 -4.59
C VAL A 119 -17.78 -2.13 -5.67
N ASN A 120 -16.70 -1.40 -5.38
CA ASN A 120 -15.99 -0.49 -6.30
C ASN A 120 -16.83 0.63 -6.93
N LYS A 121 -17.95 1.04 -6.32
CA LYS A 121 -18.68 2.24 -6.78
C LYS A 121 -18.09 3.55 -6.28
N HIS A 122 -16.88 3.54 -5.76
CA HIS A 122 -16.13 4.71 -5.33
C HIS A 122 -15.17 5.25 -6.41
N SER A 123 -15.29 4.76 -7.65
CA SER A 123 -14.47 5.18 -8.79
C SER A 123 -15.27 5.28 -10.09
N SER A 124 -14.87 6.19 -10.98
CA SER A 124 -15.44 6.34 -12.33
C SER A 124 -14.87 5.32 -13.31
N ILE A 125 -15.52 5.18 -14.47
CA ILE A 125 -15.03 4.32 -15.56
C ILE A 125 -13.66 4.79 -16.09
N GLU A 126 -13.38 6.08 -16.13
CA GLU A 126 -12.08 6.64 -16.54
C GLU A 126 -10.98 6.25 -15.54
N GLN A 127 -11.25 6.39 -14.24
CA GLN A 127 -10.32 5.97 -13.19
C GLN A 127 -10.04 4.46 -13.28
N LYS A 128 -11.09 3.64 -13.50
CA LYS A 128 -10.97 2.18 -13.72
C LYS A 128 -10.13 1.84 -14.94
N LYS A 129 -10.22 2.61 -16.03
CA LYS A 129 -9.36 2.41 -17.20
C LYS A 129 -7.91 2.81 -16.90
N GLN A 130 -7.70 3.95 -16.25
CA GLN A 130 -6.38 4.48 -15.93
C GLN A 130 -5.59 3.54 -15.01
N TYR A 131 -6.23 3.00 -13.97
CA TYR A 131 -5.55 2.23 -12.94
C TYR A 131 -5.66 0.70 -13.09
N ARG A 132 -6.30 0.23 -14.17
CA ARG A 132 -6.51 -1.20 -14.45
C ARG A 132 -5.27 -2.05 -14.31
N ARG A 133 -4.14 -1.54 -14.81
CA ARG A 133 -2.85 -2.25 -14.79
C ARG A 133 -2.35 -2.59 -13.38
N PHE A 134 -2.75 -1.81 -12.37
CA PHE A 134 -2.31 -2.01 -10.98
C PHE A 134 -3.16 -3.05 -10.23
N VAL A 135 -4.29 -3.46 -10.82
CA VAL A 135 -5.26 -4.38 -10.23
C VAL A 135 -5.55 -5.53 -11.20
N ASP A 136 -4.59 -5.86 -12.07
CA ASP A 136 -4.73 -7.00 -12.96
C ASP A 136 -4.58 -8.30 -12.18
N TRP A 137 -5.70 -8.96 -11.92
CA TRP A 137 -5.73 -10.21 -11.18
C TRP A 137 -4.99 -11.34 -11.89
N SER A 138 -4.69 -11.23 -13.19
CA SER A 138 -3.88 -12.22 -13.90
C SER A 138 -2.50 -12.43 -13.26
N LEU A 139 -1.99 -11.42 -12.57
CA LEU A 139 -0.70 -11.40 -11.89
C LEU A 139 -0.71 -12.12 -10.52
N ILE A 140 -1.90 -12.45 -10.00
CA ILE A 140 -2.05 -13.15 -8.72
C ILE A 140 -1.90 -14.68 -8.94
N PRO A 141 -1.15 -15.42 -8.11
CA PRO A 141 -1.00 -16.86 -8.26
C PRO A 141 -2.33 -17.62 -8.33
N ASN A 142 -2.45 -18.60 -9.23
CA ASN A 142 -3.70 -19.34 -9.50
C ASN A 142 -4.36 -19.92 -8.23
N LYS A 143 -3.55 -20.37 -7.27
CA LYS A 143 -4.05 -20.94 -6.00
C LYS A 143 -4.93 -19.95 -5.19
N TYR A 144 -4.76 -18.65 -5.41
CA TYR A 144 -5.46 -17.57 -4.71
C TYR A 144 -6.65 -16.97 -5.48
N ARG A 145 -6.82 -17.30 -6.75
CA ARG A 145 -7.88 -16.74 -7.62
C ARG A 145 -9.19 -17.53 -7.57
N LYS A 146 -9.39 -18.38 -6.57
CA LYS A 146 -10.50 -19.36 -6.53
C LYS A 146 -11.89 -18.75 -6.39
N VAL A 147 -12.00 -17.52 -5.88
CA VAL A 147 -13.28 -16.84 -5.65
C VAL A 147 -13.95 -16.43 -6.96
N TYR A 148 -13.15 -16.13 -7.98
CA TYR A 148 -13.63 -15.70 -9.28
C TYR A 148 -13.28 -16.74 -10.34
N LYS A 149 -14.25 -17.07 -11.20
CA LYS A 149 -13.99 -17.95 -12.34
C LYS A 149 -13.20 -17.25 -13.44
N GLU A 150 -13.40 -15.95 -13.57
CA GLU A 150 -12.79 -15.06 -14.58
C GLU A 150 -12.53 -13.69 -13.95
N GLN A 151 -11.65 -12.89 -14.57
CA GLN A 151 -11.38 -11.53 -14.11
C GLN A 151 -12.62 -10.65 -14.25
N ILE A 152 -12.98 -9.95 -13.17
CA ILE A 152 -14.07 -8.98 -13.21
C ILE A 152 -13.50 -7.68 -13.77
N ILE A 153 -13.99 -7.29 -14.95
CA ILE A 153 -13.72 -5.96 -15.51
C ILE A 153 -14.94 -5.09 -15.23
N ASP A 154 -14.85 -4.26 -14.22
CA ASP A 154 -15.86 -3.25 -13.95
C ASP A 154 -15.72 -2.09 -14.95
N ASN A 155 -16.75 -1.95 -15.80
CA ASN A 155 -16.87 -0.89 -16.81
C ASN A 155 -18.08 0.01 -16.56
N MET A 156 -18.54 0.10 -15.31
CA MET A 156 -19.65 0.97 -14.92
C MET A 156 -19.16 2.14 -14.07
N ASP A 157 -19.82 3.28 -14.16
CA ASP A 157 -19.58 4.37 -13.23
C ASP A 157 -20.06 4.05 -11.82
N GLY A 158 -19.29 4.53 -10.85
CA GLY A 158 -19.66 4.51 -9.44
C GLY A 158 -20.72 5.55 -9.07
N ASN A 159 -20.98 5.67 -7.78
CA ASN A 159 -21.86 6.70 -7.25
C ASN A 159 -21.11 8.05 -7.25
N PRO A 160 -21.65 9.14 -7.85
CA PRO A 160 -20.95 10.42 -7.96
C PRO A 160 -20.50 11.02 -6.62
N GLN A 161 -21.35 10.94 -5.58
CA GLN A 161 -20.99 11.43 -4.25
C GLN A 161 -19.87 10.61 -3.63
N LEU A 162 -19.90 9.30 -3.84
CA LEU A 162 -18.89 8.39 -3.33
C LEU A 162 -17.54 8.58 -4.04
N ILE A 163 -17.55 8.80 -5.36
CA ILE A 163 -16.37 9.16 -6.16
C ILE A 163 -15.73 10.44 -5.60
N GLU A 164 -16.51 11.47 -5.33
CA GLU A 164 -16.00 12.73 -4.77
C GLU A 164 -15.42 12.55 -3.36
N ASN A 165 -16.05 11.71 -2.53
CA ASN A 165 -15.54 11.42 -1.19
C ASN A 165 -14.24 10.58 -1.23
N ALA A 166 -14.14 9.65 -2.18
CA ALA A 166 -13.03 8.72 -2.32
C ALA A 166 -11.90 9.21 -3.23
N LYS A 167 -12.00 10.40 -3.83
CA LYS A 167 -10.99 10.91 -4.79
C LYS A 167 -9.56 10.89 -4.25
N GLN A 168 -9.41 11.08 -2.94
CA GLN A 168 -8.12 11.08 -2.26
C GLN A 168 -7.48 9.69 -2.13
N LEU A 169 -8.25 8.61 -2.24
CA LEU A 169 -7.71 7.24 -2.25
C LEU A 169 -6.76 7.00 -3.43
N LEU A 170 -6.90 7.79 -4.50
CA LEU A 170 -6.04 7.76 -5.67
C LEU A 170 -4.79 8.63 -5.52
N TYR A 171 -4.71 9.45 -4.47
CA TYR A 171 -3.54 10.28 -4.25
C TYR A 171 -2.38 9.39 -3.85
N ARG A 172 -1.21 9.71 -4.39
CA ARG A 172 0.01 8.93 -4.17
C ARG A 172 0.46 8.87 -2.71
N ASP A 173 0.03 9.81 -1.88
CA ASP A 173 0.29 9.85 -0.43
C ASP A 173 -0.67 8.97 0.39
N ILE A 174 -1.71 8.42 -0.25
CA ILE A 174 -2.60 7.40 0.30
C ILE A 174 -2.35 6.04 -0.39
N SER A 175 -2.06 6.04 -1.70
CA SER A 175 -1.76 4.85 -2.51
C SER A 175 -0.36 4.94 -3.17
N PRO A 176 0.74 4.77 -2.41
CA PRO A 176 2.11 5.07 -2.85
C PRO A 176 2.66 4.22 -3.99
N LEU A 177 2.01 3.10 -4.34
CA LEU A 177 2.40 2.25 -5.48
C LEU A 177 1.41 2.32 -6.65
N LEU A 178 0.59 3.37 -6.66
CA LEU A 178 -0.35 3.72 -7.72
C LEU A 178 0.20 4.99 -8.41
N VAL A 179 1.44 4.88 -8.91
CA VAL A 179 2.21 5.99 -9.50
C VAL A 179 2.86 5.56 -10.81
N ASP A 180 3.44 6.52 -11.54
CA ASP A 180 4.09 6.26 -12.82
C ASP A 180 5.42 5.53 -12.69
N ASN A 181 5.83 4.85 -13.76
CA ASN A 181 7.01 3.99 -13.75
C ASN A 181 8.28 4.75 -13.34
N GLU A 182 8.44 6.01 -13.76
CA GLU A 182 9.61 6.84 -13.42
C GLU A 182 9.81 7.04 -11.91
N ASP A 183 8.72 7.05 -11.14
CA ASP A 183 8.76 7.19 -9.69
C ASP A 183 9.14 5.88 -9.01
N LEU A 184 8.64 4.76 -9.55
CA LEU A 184 8.93 3.42 -9.05
C LEU A 184 10.38 3.02 -9.29
N ALA A 185 10.96 3.45 -10.41
CA ALA A 185 12.36 3.20 -10.78
C ALA A 185 13.37 3.67 -9.72
N LYS A 186 12.97 4.62 -8.88
CA LYS A 186 13.83 5.28 -7.90
C LYS A 186 13.70 4.67 -6.50
N LEU A 187 12.78 3.74 -6.31
CA LEU A 187 12.57 3.10 -5.01
C LEU A 187 13.84 2.40 -4.53
N PRO A 188 14.10 2.38 -3.21
CA PRO A 188 15.22 1.60 -2.67
C PRO A 188 14.98 0.10 -2.83
N SER A 189 16.02 -0.70 -2.57
CA SER A 189 15.87 -2.16 -2.46
C SER A 189 14.69 -2.49 -1.56
N THR A 190 13.84 -3.41 -2.01
CA THR A 190 12.51 -3.60 -1.43
C THR A 190 12.34 -5.04 -0.96
N TYR A 191 12.04 -5.23 0.31
CA TYR A 191 11.62 -6.51 0.84
C TYR A 191 10.11 -6.48 1.12
N ILE A 192 9.37 -7.41 0.52
CA ILE A 192 7.93 -7.56 0.71
C ILE A 192 7.67 -8.88 1.43
N LEU A 193 7.06 -8.80 2.61
CA LEU A 193 6.52 -9.97 3.30
C LEU A 193 5.01 -9.99 3.13
N THR A 194 4.46 -11.10 2.64
CA THR A 194 3.01 -11.34 2.62
C THR A 194 2.68 -12.53 3.52
N VAL A 195 1.42 -12.62 3.97
CA VAL A 195 0.97 -13.80 4.72
C VAL A 195 -0.24 -14.41 4.01
N ASP A 196 -0.32 -15.73 4.05
CA ASP A 196 -1.24 -16.52 3.22
C ASP A 196 -2.71 -16.19 3.48
N ARG A 197 -3.08 -15.98 4.75
CA ARG A 197 -4.45 -15.70 5.19
C ARG A 197 -4.63 -14.22 5.54
N ASP A 198 -4.43 -13.37 4.55
CA ASP A 198 -4.57 -11.92 4.66
C ASP A 198 -5.40 -11.31 3.52
N ARG A 199 -6.21 -10.29 3.86
CA ARG A 199 -6.88 -9.43 2.87
C ARG A 199 -5.85 -8.64 2.07
N LEU A 200 -4.75 -8.22 2.68
CA LEU A 200 -3.73 -7.40 2.02
C LEU A 200 -2.75 -8.23 1.18
N ARG A 201 -2.87 -9.57 1.18
CA ARG A 201 -1.97 -10.48 0.48
C ARG A 201 -1.82 -10.14 -0.99
N ASP A 202 -2.94 -9.94 -1.70
CA ASP A 202 -2.88 -9.74 -3.13
C ASP A 202 -2.36 -8.35 -3.50
N GLU A 203 -2.48 -7.35 -2.63
CA GLU A 203 -1.78 -6.08 -2.84
C GLU A 203 -0.27 -6.27 -2.89
N GLY A 204 0.28 -7.15 -2.04
CA GLY A 204 1.70 -7.51 -2.05
C GLY A 204 2.11 -8.16 -3.38
N PHE A 205 1.35 -9.16 -3.86
CA PHE A 205 1.62 -9.81 -5.15
C PHE A 205 1.53 -8.82 -6.32
N LEU A 206 0.47 -8.03 -6.38
CA LEU A 206 0.30 -7.01 -7.43
C LEU A 206 1.43 -5.98 -7.39
N SER A 207 1.96 -5.65 -6.21
CA SER A 207 3.11 -4.76 -6.06
C SER A 207 4.39 -5.40 -6.56
N LEU A 208 4.67 -6.65 -6.17
CA LEU A 208 5.83 -7.41 -6.62
C LEU A 208 5.87 -7.49 -8.15
N THR A 209 4.84 -8.06 -8.76
CA THR A 209 4.84 -8.32 -10.21
C THR A 209 4.91 -7.03 -11.02
N PHE A 210 4.30 -5.95 -10.52
CA PHE A 210 4.40 -4.65 -11.17
C PHE A 210 5.81 -4.07 -11.09
N LEU A 211 6.48 -4.19 -9.94
CA LEU A 211 7.82 -3.65 -9.75
C LEU A 211 8.89 -4.47 -10.50
N GLU A 212 8.81 -5.81 -10.46
CA GLU A 212 9.70 -6.71 -11.20
C GLU A 212 9.61 -6.50 -12.73
N GLY A 213 8.42 -6.17 -13.24
CA GLY A 213 8.19 -5.98 -14.67
C GLY A 213 8.72 -4.67 -15.25
N LEU A 214 9.14 -3.71 -14.41
CA LEU A 214 9.48 -2.37 -14.85
C LEU A 214 10.97 -2.04 -14.81
N PHE A 215 11.74 -2.62 -13.88
CA PHE A 215 13.11 -2.19 -13.60
C PHE A 215 13.98 -3.31 -13.02
N GLU A 216 15.31 -3.15 -13.08
CA GLU A 216 16.29 -3.92 -12.30
C GLU A 216 16.28 -3.52 -10.81
N LEU A 217 15.10 -3.38 -10.22
CA LEU A 217 14.98 -3.15 -8.78
C LEU A 217 15.35 -4.42 -8.04
N ASP A 218 16.18 -4.29 -7.01
CA ASP A 218 16.48 -5.39 -6.08
C ASP A 218 15.28 -5.60 -5.15
N ILE A 219 14.47 -6.60 -5.49
CA ILE A 219 13.23 -6.93 -4.78
C ILE A 219 13.31 -8.37 -4.29
N ALA A 220 13.05 -8.54 -3.00
CA ALA A 220 12.85 -9.83 -2.38
C ALA A 220 11.41 -9.96 -1.89
N HIS A 221 10.78 -11.11 -2.14
CA HIS A 221 9.44 -11.41 -1.67
C HIS A 221 9.41 -12.72 -0.90
N GLU A 222 8.73 -12.70 0.24
CA GLU A 222 8.47 -13.88 1.06
C GLU A 222 6.97 -13.98 1.35
N ILE A 223 6.47 -15.21 1.38
CA ILE A 223 5.12 -15.53 1.83
C ILE A 223 5.16 -16.51 2.99
N LEU A 224 4.49 -16.15 4.09
CA LEU A 224 4.33 -17.05 5.23
C LEU A 224 3.02 -17.82 5.11
N ASP A 225 3.12 -19.12 4.86
CA ASP A 225 2.00 -20.04 4.77
C ASP A 225 1.37 -20.32 6.14
N GLY A 226 0.04 -20.39 6.21
CA GLY A 226 -0.69 -20.68 7.47
C GLY A 226 -0.73 -19.54 8.50
N ILE A 227 -0.11 -18.40 8.17
CA ILE A 227 -0.08 -17.20 9.02
C ILE A 227 -1.19 -16.23 8.61
N VAL A 228 -1.78 -15.56 9.61
CA VAL A 228 -2.77 -14.48 9.44
C VAL A 228 -2.15 -13.11 9.73
N HIS A 229 -2.86 -12.05 9.36
CA HIS A 229 -2.48 -10.65 9.66
C HIS A 229 -2.06 -10.49 11.13
N TYR A 230 -1.03 -9.67 11.39
CA TYR A 230 -0.32 -9.54 12.68
C TYR A 230 0.52 -10.76 13.11
N LEU A 231 0.96 -11.61 12.17
CA LEU A 231 1.87 -12.73 12.41
C LEU A 231 1.38 -13.73 13.46
N LYS A 232 0.06 -13.89 13.59
CA LYS A 232 -0.52 -14.92 14.47
C LYS A 232 -0.66 -16.21 13.69
N ASN A 233 -0.56 -17.34 14.39
CA ASN A 233 -0.97 -18.62 13.82
C ASN A 233 -2.48 -18.59 13.57
N SER A 234 -2.92 -19.16 12.44
CA SER A 234 -4.35 -19.43 12.27
C SER A 234 -4.83 -20.37 13.39
N PRO A 235 -6.00 -20.10 14.01
CA PRO A 235 -6.70 -21.12 14.78
C PRO A 235 -7.08 -22.31 13.89
#